data_AF-A0A1R1YN93-F1
#
_entry.id   AF-A0A1R1YN93-F1
#
_cell.length_a   1.000
_cell.length_b   1.000
_cell.length_c   1.000
_cell.angle_alpha   90.00
_cell.angle_beta   90.00
_cell.angle_gamma   90.00
#
_symmetry.space_group_name_H-M   'P 1'
#
loop_
_entity.id
_entity.type
_entity.pdbx_description
1 polymer ?
#
loop_
_entity_poly.entity_id
_entity_poly.type
_entity_poly.pdbx_seq_one_letter_code
_entity_poly.pdbx_strand_id
1 'polypeptide(L)'
;MTYPDSSCADGNKRIISVTHFLPYYAIATNEDEEIVWKLEKRKGHSAMYAGIRSLKKSETKDSTISIVAGCIGNYIDSNNEEQDSFLLSEKNKNSLREILWLNDRMIPVFMDETTAANHYEGYCKQGTFIITSI
;
A
#
# COMPACT_ATOMS: atom_id res chain seq x y z
N MET A 1 -22.41 -43.54 1.18
CA MET A 1 -22.23 -42.33 0.36
C MET A 1 -21.48 -41.33 1.22
N THR A 2 -20.16 -41.44 1.23
CA THR A 2 -19.26 -40.64 2.06
C THR A 2 -18.62 -39.61 1.15
N TYR A 3 -18.85 -38.34 1.45
CA TYR A 3 -18.15 -37.24 0.78
C TYR A 3 -16.65 -37.42 1.03
N PRO A 4 -15.80 -37.30 -0.01
CA PRO A 4 -14.36 -37.29 0.22
C PRO A 4 -14.04 -36.05 1.03
N ASP A 5 -13.35 -36.24 2.14
CA ASP A 5 -12.71 -35.17 2.90
C ASP A 5 -11.92 -34.32 1.92
N SER A 6 -12.36 -33.09 1.70
CA SER A 6 -11.59 -32.09 0.98
C SER A 6 -10.49 -31.59 1.91
N SER A 7 -9.54 -32.47 2.25
CA SER A 7 -8.21 -32.03 2.65
C SER A 7 -7.54 -31.47 1.39
N CYS A 8 -8.00 -30.30 0.96
CA CYS A 8 -7.23 -29.47 0.07
C CYS A 8 -5.90 -29.22 0.78
N ALA A 9 -4.81 -29.71 0.19
CA ALA A 9 -3.46 -29.35 0.59
C ALA A 9 -3.43 -27.83 0.81
N ASP A 10 -3.28 -27.39 2.06
CA ASP A 10 -3.48 -26.00 2.45
C ASP A 10 -2.28 -25.18 1.95
N GLY A 11 -2.30 -24.86 0.67
CA GLY A 11 -1.38 -23.90 0.07
C GLY A 11 -1.55 -22.57 0.78
N ASN A 12 -0.44 -21.90 1.09
CA ASN A 12 -0.43 -20.69 1.90
C ASN A 12 -1.57 -19.72 1.53
N LYS A 13 -2.51 -19.51 2.46
CA LYS A 13 -3.65 -18.61 2.27
C LYS A 13 -3.13 -17.19 2.06
N ARG A 14 -3.73 -16.42 1.15
CA ARG A 14 -3.27 -15.04 0.89
C ARG A 14 -4.36 -14.04 1.24
N ILE A 15 -3.99 -13.01 1.99
CA ILE A 15 -4.85 -11.86 2.30
C ILE A 15 -4.23 -10.63 1.63
N ILE A 16 -4.98 -9.99 0.73
CA ILE A 16 -4.57 -8.75 0.08
C ILE A 16 -5.38 -7.61 0.69
N SER A 17 -4.71 -6.74 1.47
CA SER A 17 -5.31 -5.53 2.01
C SER A 17 -5.10 -4.38 1.02
N VAL A 18 -6.18 -3.87 0.42
CA VAL A 18 -6.11 -2.70 -0.47
C VAL A 18 -6.49 -1.45 0.31
N THR A 19 -5.63 -0.44 0.27
CA THR A 19 -5.77 0.81 1.01
C THR A 19 -5.64 1.99 0.05
N HIS A 20 -6.23 3.13 0.40
CA HIS A 20 -6.07 4.35 -0.40
C HIS A 20 -4.60 4.78 -0.43
N PHE A 21 -3.97 4.88 0.75
CA PHE A 21 -2.53 5.09 0.89
C PHE A 21 -1.87 3.97 1.68
N LEU A 22 -0.67 3.59 1.25
CA LEU A 22 0.20 2.72 2.02
C LEU A 22 0.51 3.32 3.40
N PRO A 23 0.84 2.49 4.42
CA PRO A 23 1.14 2.94 5.78
C PRO A 23 2.44 3.74 5.95
N TYR A 24 3.12 4.08 4.85
CA TYR A 24 4.42 4.73 4.85
C TYR A 24 4.47 5.90 3.86
N TYR A 25 5.29 6.89 4.18
CA TYR A 25 5.88 7.87 3.28
C TYR A 25 7.23 7.33 2.76
N ALA A 26 7.57 7.66 1.52
CA ALA A 26 8.89 7.45 0.97
C ALA A 26 9.72 8.74 1.08
N ILE A 27 10.96 8.61 1.55
CA ILE A 27 11.90 9.72 1.71
C ILE A 27 13.19 9.34 0.98
N ALA A 28 13.62 10.15 0.01
CA ALA A 28 14.90 10.00 -0.67
C ALA A 28 16.02 10.47 0.25
N THR A 29 17.09 9.69 0.38
CA THR A 29 18.25 10.08 1.20
C THR A 29 19.40 10.69 0.40
N ASN A 30 19.25 10.77 -0.93
CA ASN A 30 20.23 11.26 -1.90
C ASN A 30 19.51 11.81 -3.15
N GLU A 31 20.27 12.46 -4.04
CA GLU A 31 19.80 13.00 -5.33
C GLU A 31 20.36 12.26 -6.54
N ASP A 32 20.98 11.10 -6.33
CA ASP A 32 21.60 10.35 -7.41
C ASP A 32 20.54 9.77 -8.37
N GLU A 33 21.00 9.31 -9.54
CA GLU A 33 20.13 8.60 -10.49
C GLU A 33 19.43 7.39 -9.85
N GLU A 34 20.07 6.78 -8.84
CA GLU A 34 19.52 5.70 -8.03
C GLU A 34 19.25 6.19 -6.61
N ILE A 35 17.96 6.40 -6.33
CA ILE A 35 17.52 6.91 -5.04
C ILE A 35 17.56 5.79 -4.00
N VAL A 36 18.17 6.09 -2.86
CA VAL A 36 18.11 5.30 -1.63
C VAL A 36 16.93 5.78 -0.81
N TRP A 37 16.08 4.82 -0.41
CA TRP A 37 14.80 5.12 0.23
C TRP A 37 14.84 4.87 1.74
N LYS A 38 14.30 5.82 2.48
CA LYS A 38 13.86 5.65 3.87
C LYS A 38 12.33 5.64 3.91
N LEU A 39 11.76 4.69 4.65
CA LEU A 39 10.32 4.58 4.84
C LEU A 39 9.93 5.12 6.22
N GLU A 40 8.98 6.06 6.27
CA GLU A 40 8.47 6.63 7.52
C GLU A 40 6.98 6.37 7.68
N LYS A 41 6.51 6.00 8.88
CA LYS A 41 5.09 5.66 9.09
C LYS A 41 4.19 6.86 8.87
N ARG A 42 3.13 6.68 8.08
CA ARG A 42 2.11 7.69 7.86
C ARG A 42 1.30 7.97 9.13
N LYS A 43 1.02 9.24 9.39
CA LYS A 43 0.12 9.67 10.48
C LYS A 43 -1.33 9.59 10.02
N GLY A 44 -2.25 9.33 10.94
CA GLY A 44 -3.68 9.11 10.63
C GLY A 44 -4.01 7.64 10.32
N HIS A 45 -5.31 7.32 10.24
CA HIS A 45 -5.82 5.96 9.97
C HIS A 45 -5.24 4.86 10.89
N SER A 46 -4.96 5.21 12.15
CA SER A 46 -4.28 4.34 13.12
C SER A 46 -4.98 3.00 13.33
N ALA A 47 -6.32 2.99 13.34
CA ALA A 47 -7.14 1.79 13.47
C ALA A 47 -6.95 0.84 12.28
N MET A 48 -7.01 1.34 11.04
CA MET A 48 -6.79 0.54 9.83
C MET A 48 -5.38 -0.05 9.80
N TYR A 49 -4.37 0.78 10.08
CA TYR A 49 -2.98 0.30 10.12
C TYR A 49 -2.75 -0.68 11.27
N ALA A 50 -3.45 -0.55 12.40
CA ALA A 50 -3.40 -1.53 13.49
C ALA A 50 -4.02 -2.88 13.05
N GLY A 51 -5.14 -2.85 12.32
CA GLY A 51 -5.76 -4.05 11.74
C GLY A 51 -4.82 -4.79 10.79
N ILE A 52 -4.22 -4.07 9.83
CA ILE A 52 -3.23 -4.65 8.89
C ILE A 52 -2.06 -5.28 9.64
N ARG A 53 -1.51 -4.58 10.64
CA ARG A 53 -0.43 -5.14 11.48
C ARG A 53 -0.88 -6.38 12.26
N SER A 54 -2.13 -6.43 12.70
CA SER A 54 -2.69 -7.59 13.40
C SER A 54 -2.78 -8.80 12.47
N LEU A 55 -3.25 -8.62 11.24
CA LEU A 55 -3.31 -9.68 10.22
C LEU A 55 -1.93 -10.24 9.88
N LYS A 56 -0.90 -9.38 9.91
CA LYS A 56 0.48 -9.82 9.73
C LYS A 56 1.01 -10.66 10.88
N LYS A 57 0.60 -10.36 12.11
CA LYS A 57 0.97 -11.20 13.27
C LYS A 57 0.37 -12.60 13.17
N SER A 58 -0.83 -12.75 12.60
CA SER A 58 -1.47 -14.07 12.41
C SER A 58 -0.83 -14.95 11.35
N GLU A 59 0.02 -14.41 10.47
CA GLU A 59 0.76 -15.21 9.48
C GLU A 59 1.58 -16.35 10.11
N THR A 60 2.13 -16.09 11.30
CA THR A 60 2.94 -17.05 12.07
C THR A 60 2.15 -18.27 12.55
N LYS A 61 0.81 -18.22 12.52
CA LYS A 61 -0.07 -19.26 13.07
C LYS A 61 -0.76 -20.08 11.99
N ASP A 62 -1.19 -19.42 10.90
CA ASP A 62 -2.17 -20.00 9.96
C ASP A 62 -1.63 -20.15 8.53
N SER A 63 -0.31 -20.21 8.35
CA SER A 63 0.36 -20.26 7.02
C SER A 63 -0.17 -19.22 6.04
N THR A 64 -0.63 -18.09 6.57
CA THR A 64 -1.27 -17.02 5.81
C THR A 64 -0.21 -16.01 5.40
N ILE A 65 -0.30 -15.47 4.19
CA ILE A 65 0.57 -14.42 3.66
C ILE A 65 -0.29 -13.17 3.47
N SER A 66 0.06 -12.09 4.15
CA SER A 66 -0.54 -10.78 4.02
C SER A 66 0.30 -9.92 3.07
N ILE A 67 -0.38 -9.30 2.11
CA ILE A 67 0.14 -8.34 1.14
C ILE A 67 -0.68 -7.07 1.28
N VAL A 68 -0.03 -5.91 1.18
CA VAL A 68 -0.72 -4.61 1.26
C VAL A 68 -0.51 -3.86 -0.04
N ALA A 69 -1.59 -3.44 -0.69
CA ALA A 69 -1.54 -2.60 -1.87
C ALA A 69 -2.14 -1.22 -1.58
N GLY A 70 -1.58 -0.18 -2.19
CA GLY A 70 -2.12 1.17 -2.06
C GLY A 70 -1.25 2.21 -2.74
N CYS A 71 -1.75 3.44 -2.83
CA CYS A 71 -0.96 4.55 -3.38
C CYS A 71 0.19 4.90 -2.43
N ILE A 72 1.38 5.18 -2.97
CA ILE A 72 2.47 5.71 -2.15
C ILE A 72 2.32 7.23 -1.95
N GLY A 73 1.68 7.92 -2.90
CA GLY A 73 1.51 9.37 -2.91
C GLY A 73 2.81 10.10 -3.23
N ASN A 74 2.94 11.36 -2.81
CA ASN A 74 4.20 12.10 -2.95
C ASN A 74 5.30 11.46 -2.10
N TYR A 75 6.54 11.61 -2.55
CA TYR A 75 7.73 11.31 -1.77
C TYR A 75 8.41 12.60 -1.34
N ILE A 76 9.22 12.53 -0.28
CA ILE A 76 10.05 13.65 0.16
C ILE A 76 11.44 13.48 -0.45
N ASP A 77 11.95 14.47 -1.17
CA ASP A 77 13.29 14.42 -1.74
C ASP A 77 14.39 14.72 -0.70
N SER A 78 15.65 14.73 -1.14
CA SER A 78 16.79 14.98 -0.26
C SER A 78 16.85 16.43 0.28
N ASN A 79 16.19 17.37 -0.40
CA ASN A 79 16.04 18.77 0.01
C ASN A 79 14.83 18.97 0.95
N ASN A 80 14.15 17.89 1.31
CA ASN A 80 12.96 17.89 2.15
C ASN A 80 11.76 18.59 1.48
N GLU A 81 11.67 18.50 0.14
CA GLU A 81 10.54 18.96 -0.65
C GLU A 81 9.65 17.80 -1.10
N GLU A 82 8.34 18.04 -1.24
CA GLU A 82 7.41 17.04 -1.77
C GLU A 82 7.50 16.96 -3.29
N GLN A 83 7.66 15.73 -3.79
CA GLN A 83 7.75 15.43 -5.22
C GLN A 83 6.74 14.34 -5.60
N ASP A 84 6.21 14.41 -6.82
CA ASP A 84 5.27 13.42 -7.34
C ASP A 84 5.98 12.09 -7.64
N SER A 85 5.57 11.02 -6.95
CA SER A 85 6.13 9.68 -7.17
C SER A 85 5.76 9.08 -8.54
N PHE A 86 4.72 9.58 -9.19
CA PHE A 86 4.34 9.17 -10.54
C PHE A 86 5.39 9.55 -11.58
N LEU A 87 6.08 10.68 -11.36
CA LEU A 87 7.12 11.23 -12.24
C LEU A 87 8.50 10.59 -12.01
N LEU A 88 8.63 9.69 -11.03
CA LEU A 88 9.87 8.93 -10.85
C LEU A 88 10.21 8.13 -12.11
N SER A 89 11.51 8.03 -12.40
CA SER A 89 12.01 7.12 -13.43
C SER A 89 11.61 5.68 -13.09
N GLU A 90 11.44 4.82 -14.10
CA GLU A 90 11.10 3.41 -13.84
C GLU A 90 12.17 2.69 -13.00
N LYS A 91 13.45 3.11 -13.11
CA LYS A 91 14.52 2.63 -12.24
C LYS A 91 14.20 2.92 -10.76
N ASN A 92 13.83 4.16 -10.44
CA ASN A 92 13.52 4.58 -9.07
C ASN A 92 12.16 4.04 -8.58
N LYS A 93 11.17 3.85 -9.47
CA LYS A 93 9.95 3.13 -9.11
C LYS A 93 10.22 1.68 -8.75
N ASN A 94 11.14 1.02 -9.46
CA ASN A 94 11.54 -0.35 -9.16
C ASN A 94 12.28 -0.46 -7.83
N SER A 95 13.25 0.42 -7.56
CA SER A 95 13.94 0.43 -6.26
C SER A 95 12.96 0.71 -5.10
N LEU A 96 11.95 1.56 -5.32
CA LEU A 96 10.90 1.80 -4.33
C LEU A 96 9.97 0.58 -4.13
N ARG A 97 9.62 -0.14 -5.20
CA ARG A 97 8.87 -1.40 -5.11
C ARG A 97 9.64 -2.44 -4.29
N GLU A 98 10.95 -2.56 -4.52
CA GLU A 98 11.81 -3.50 -3.82
C GLU A 98 11.87 -3.23 -2.32
N ILE A 99 12.15 -1.99 -1.91
CA ILE A 99 12.23 -1.66 -0.48
C ILE A 99 10.88 -1.83 0.22
N LEU A 100 9.76 -1.53 -0.44
CA LEU A 100 8.40 -1.72 0.08
C LEU A 100 8.04 -3.20 0.22
N TRP A 101 8.46 -4.02 -0.75
CA TRP A 101 8.29 -5.47 -0.69
C TRP A 101 9.10 -6.10 0.44
N LEU A 102 10.36 -5.70 0.58
CA LEU A 102 11.26 -6.18 1.65
C LEU A 102 10.80 -5.75 3.03
N ASN A 103 10.31 -4.52 3.17
CA ASN A 103 9.86 -3.99 4.45
C ASN A 103 8.65 -4.76 4.97
N ASP A 104 7.64 -5.00 4.11
CA ASP A 104 6.39 -5.58 4.60
C ASP A 104 5.46 -6.13 3.49
N ARG A 105 6.01 -6.67 2.38
CA ARG A 105 5.24 -7.15 1.20
C ARG A 105 4.19 -6.13 0.73
N MET A 106 4.64 -4.89 0.57
CA MET A 106 3.80 -3.79 0.10
C MET A 106 3.97 -3.59 -1.40
N ILE A 107 2.86 -3.31 -2.08
CA ILE A 107 2.81 -3.04 -3.51
C ILE A 107 2.38 -1.59 -3.71
N PRO A 108 3.30 -0.68 -4.10
CA PRO A 108 2.93 0.69 -4.41
C PRO A 108 2.15 0.76 -5.72
N VAL A 109 1.08 1.53 -5.70
CA VAL A 109 0.40 2.04 -6.89
C VAL A 109 0.90 3.45 -7.13
N PHE A 110 1.42 3.71 -8.33
CA PHE A 110 1.83 5.04 -8.77
C PHE A 110 0.70 5.62 -9.61
N MET A 111 0.19 6.78 -9.21
CA MET A 111 -0.88 7.49 -9.92
C MET A 111 -0.55 8.96 -9.92
N ASP A 112 -0.87 9.64 -11.02
CA ASP A 112 -0.79 11.09 -11.08
C ASP A 112 -1.82 11.74 -10.15
N GLU A 113 -1.50 12.92 -9.64
CA GLU A 113 -2.32 13.64 -8.68
C GLU A 113 -3.72 13.97 -9.24
N THR A 114 -3.85 14.21 -10.55
CA THR A 114 -5.15 14.51 -11.17
C THR A 114 -6.09 13.30 -11.18
N THR A 115 -5.58 12.11 -11.49
CA THR A 115 -6.34 10.86 -11.39
C THR A 115 -6.67 10.54 -9.93
N ALA A 116 -5.71 10.70 -9.02
CA ALA A 116 -5.93 10.45 -7.59
C ALA A 116 -7.01 11.37 -6.98
N ALA A 117 -6.96 12.67 -7.29
CA ALA A 117 -7.91 13.67 -6.80
C ALA A 117 -9.32 13.45 -7.37
N ASN A 118 -9.45 13.19 -8.68
CA ASN A 118 -10.74 12.96 -9.31
C ASN A 118 -11.46 11.71 -8.76
N HIS A 119 -10.72 10.65 -8.41
CA HIS A 119 -11.29 9.44 -7.84
C HIS A 119 -11.60 9.56 -6.33
N TYR A 120 -10.71 10.16 -5.54
CA TYR A 120 -10.91 10.26 -4.09
C TYR A 120 -11.87 11.40 -3.69
N GLU A 121 -11.71 12.59 -4.26
CA GLU A 121 -12.55 13.75 -3.93
C GLU A 121 -13.89 13.71 -4.67
N GLY A 122 -13.89 13.32 -5.95
CA GLY A 122 -15.10 13.30 -6.79
C GLY A 122 -16.07 12.15 -6.49
N TYR A 123 -15.58 10.95 -6.17
CA TYR A 123 -16.44 9.78 -5.97
C TYR A 123 -16.51 9.32 -4.50
N CYS A 124 -15.38 9.14 -3.83
CA CYS A 124 -15.37 8.61 -2.45
C CYS A 124 -15.81 9.62 -1.38
N LYS A 125 -15.53 10.92 -1.53
CA LYS A 125 -16.03 11.96 -0.61
C LYS A 125 -17.39 12.52 -1.00
N GLN A 126 -17.64 12.78 -2.28
CA GLN A 126 -18.88 13.42 -2.74
C GLN A 126 -20.00 12.44 -3.10
N GLY A 127 -19.70 11.26 -3.66
CA GLY A 127 -20.70 10.30 -4.13
C GLY A 127 -21.20 9.31 -3.08
N THR A 128 -20.39 8.93 -2.09
CA THR A 128 -20.79 7.92 -1.08
C THR A 128 -21.56 8.51 0.11
N PHE A 129 -21.59 9.84 0.28
CA PHE A 129 -22.35 10.50 1.36
C PHE A 129 -23.79 10.90 0.99
N ILE A 130 -24.21 10.73 -0.27
CA ILE A 130 -25.59 10.96 -0.70
C ILE A 130 -26.19 9.65 -1.20
N ILE A 131 -26.46 8.73 -0.27
CA ILE A 131 -27.63 7.87 -0.39
C ILE A 131 -28.62 8.34 0.67
N THR A 132 -29.22 9.52 0.43
CA THR A 132 -30.47 9.85 1.09
C THR A 132 -31.55 8.93 0.52
N SER A 133 -32.18 8.20 1.43
CA SER A 133 -33.37 7.38 1.21
C SER A 133 -34.34 7.99 0.20
N ILE A 134 -34.75 7.19 -0.77
CA ILE A 134 -36.04 7.32 -1.45
C ILE A 134 -36.89 6.14 -0.97
#